data_AF-A0A4V3WDU8-F1
#
_entry.id   AF-A0A4V3WDU8-F1
#
_cell.length_a   1.000
_cell.length_b   1.000
_cell.length_c   1.000
_cell.angle_alpha   90.00
_cell.angle_beta   90.00
_cell.angle_gamma   90.00
#
_symmetry.space_group_name_H-M   'P 1'
#
loop_
_entity.id
_entity.type
_entity.pdbx_description
1 polymer ?
#
loop_
_entity_poly.entity_id
_entity_poly.type
_entity_poly.pdbx_seq_one_letter_code
_entity_poly.pdbx_strand_id
1 'polypeptide(L)'
;MVGARGDNLVFLLCTPRSGSSLATAMLQNHGKLYAAQEMWLLLSLLELRSGRKRPYGGGAIVERFYNGTLPEGTFEDACRAFALEAYNGLLRGEEAELVLDKSPRYYGLLEFLDVLFPQSRRIWLVRNPFAVLASYKKLGAQRGGSSDLEALLTGRSFDPKAADLTVGLLRYMRYFAAEDPLAYRLRYERLVADPRGELDGVCRFLGLGYEAGMERYGAAMDTPKAARFFSMGVGDPLLADHSAPHEDSVHAWKELLTKREIAAYGRILGGRALDGLGYGEEREAAEKLAGCRFAADPDESLLALRTEQWAEATGWRWTEAYRMTSELPDGAKAARLPEEGQAAGATGTAAAAEAEQLRLVVRALEQRLESGHRERERLRAELGAMKRKAARLKAAIPFGDRLARLASSYISGAGGRK
;
A
#
# COMPACT_ATOMS: atom_id res chain seq x y z
N MET A 1 19.57 5.35 15.50
CA MET A 1 18.31 5.67 16.18
C MET A 1 17.60 6.77 15.41
N VAL A 2 16.28 6.71 15.33
CA VAL A 2 15.44 7.74 14.73
C VAL A 2 15.41 8.97 15.64
N GLY A 3 15.76 10.13 15.09
CA GLY A 3 15.81 11.41 15.79
C GLY A 3 14.42 12.02 15.99
N ALA A 4 14.29 12.93 16.96
CA ALA A 4 12.99 13.52 17.33
C ALA A 4 12.29 14.29 16.19
N ARG A 5 13.07 14.79 15.23
CA ARG A 5 12.55 15.46 14.03
C ARG A 5 12.43 14.53 12.82
N GLY A 6 12.75 13.25 12.95
CA GLY A 6 12.67 12.26 11.87
C GLY A 6 14.00 11.97 11.19
N ASP A 7 15.14 12.40 11.76
CA ASP A 7 16.46 11.97 11.30
C ASP A 7 16.50 10.43 11.28
N ASN A 8 17.04 9.82 10.22
CA ASN A 8 17.04 8.36 9.99
C ASN A 8 15.65 7.71 9.82
N LEU A 9 14.58 8.50 9.66
CA LEU A 9 13.26 8.00 9.25
C LEU A 9 13.02 8.31 7.77
N VAL A 10 12.52 7.30 7.06
CA VAL A 10 12.22 7.38 5.63
C VAL A 10 10.76 6.97 5.43
N PHE A 11 9.99 7.79 4.71
CA PHE A 11 8.65 7.43 4.29
C PHE A 11 8.62 7.11 2.80
N LEU A 12 8.19 5.90 2.45
CA LEU A 12 7.87 5.54 1.07
C LEU A 12 6.40 5.84 0.79
N LEU A 13 6.17 6.91 0.03
CA LEU A 13 4.88 7.53 -0.22
C LEU A 13 4.41 7.25 -1.64
N CYS A 14 3.25 6.63 -1.78
CA CYS A 14 2.62 6.31 -3.06
C CYS A 14 1.17 5.88 -2.84
N THR A 15 0.35 5.85 -3.89
CA THR A 15 -0.94 5.17 -3.86
C THR A 15 -0.76 3.64 -3.97
N PRO A 16 -1.72 2.82 -3.49
CA PRO A 16 -1.63 1.37 -3.66
C PRO A 16 -1.48 0.96 -5.14
N ARG A 17 -0.87 -0.21 -5.36
CA ARG A 17 -0.58 -0.79 -6.69
C ARG A 17 0.47 -0.04 -7.53
N SER A 18 1.15 0.96 -6.95
CA SER A 18 2.29 1.65 -7.56
C SER A 18 3.63 0.91 -7.45
N GLY A 19 3.64 -0.33 -6.93
CA GLY A 19 4.86 -1.14 -6.78
C GLY A 19 5.59 -0.95 -5.45
N SER A 20 4.96 -0.38 -4.42
CA SER A 20 5.61 -0.14 -3.14
C SER A 20 6.03 -1.38 -2.39
N SER A 21 5.27 -2.48 -2.46
CA SER A 21 5.70 -3.75 -1.88
C SER A 21 7.00 -4.26 -2.51
N LEU A 22 7.16 -4.10 -3.83
CA LEU A 22 8.39 -4.45 -4.54
C LEU A 22 9.55 -3.55 -4.08
N ALA A 23 9.37 -2.23 -4.13
CA ALA A 23 10.39 -1.28 -3.72
C ALA A 23 10.83 -1.50 -2.26
N THR A 24 9.89 -1.69 -1.34
CA THR A 24 10.18 -1.98 0.06
C THR A 24 10.91 -3.31 0.23
N ALA A 25 10.54 -4.36 -0.49
CA ALA A 25 11.22 -5.66 -0.40
C ALA A 25 12.70 -5.56 -0.83
N MET A 26 12.99 -4.80 -1.88
CA MET A 26 14.38 -4.57 -2.31
C MET A 26 15.15 -3.68 -1.35
N LEU A 27 14.54 -2.61 -0.85
CA LEU A 27 15.21 -1.68 0.09
C LEU A 27 15.47 -2.33 1.46
N GLN A 28 14.59 -3.23 1.92
CA GLN A 28 14.77 -3.99 3.15
C GLN A 28 16.00 -4.90 3.12
N ASN A 29 16.46 -5.31 1.93
CA ASN A 29 17.63 -6.17 1.81
C ASN A 29 18.93 -5.47 2.20
N HIS A 30 18.98 -4.13 2.20
CA HIS A 30 20.17 -3.40 2.64
C HIS A 30 20.38 -3.56 4.14
N GLY A 31 21.57 -3.93 4.58
CA GLY A 31 21.94 -4.12 5.99
C GLY A 31 21.56 -2.96 6.91
N LYS A 32 21.68 -1.71 6.43
CA LYS A 32 21.45 -0.48 7.21
C LYS A 32 20.01 0.04 7.21
N LEU A 33 19.09 -0.62 6.50
CA LEU A 33 17.68 -0.23 6.43
C LEU A 33 16.79 -1.28 7.08
N TYR A 34 15.91 -0.86 7.98
CA TYR A 34 14.81 -1.69 8.47
C TYR A 34 13.49 -1.21 7.88
N ALA A 35 12.72 -2.12 7.30
CA ALA A 35 11.37 -1.92 6.82
C ALA A 35 10.51 -3.11 7.21
N ALA A 36 9.22 -2.85 7.42
CA ALA A 36 8.18 -3.88 7.48
C ALA A 36 7.34 -3.82 6.19
N GLN A 37 6.51 -4.85 5.95
CA GLN A 37 5.67 -4.88 4.75
C GLN A 37 4.72 -3.67 4.66
N GLU A 38 3.97 -3.39 5.74
CA GLU A 38 3.15 -2.20 5.94
C GLU A 38 3.00 -1.92 7.44
N MET A 39 3.18 -0.67 7.88
CA MET A 39 3.11 -0.36 9.32
C MET A 39 1.76 0.21 9.76
N TRP A 40 1.16 1.11 8.96
CA TRP A 40 -0.08 1.82 9.29
C TRP A 40 -0.07 2.58 10.63
N LEU A 41 1.10 2.69 11.26
CA LEU A 41 1.29 3.17 12.63
C LEU A 41 0.76 4.60 12.80
N LEU A 42 1.20 5.51 11.92
CA LEU A 42 0.84 6.93 12.03
C LEU A 42 -0.61 7.20 11.63
N LEU A 43 -1.19 6.38 10.74
CA LEU A 43 -2.63 6.40 10.47
C LEU A 43 -3.41 6.06 11.74
N SER A 44 -3.03 5.00 12.45
CA SER A 44 -3.69 4.60 13.70
C SER A 44 -3.55 5.65 14.80
N LEU A 45 -2.42 6.36 14.89
CA LEU A 45 -2.27 7.47 15.82
C LEU A 45 -3.21 8.63 15.47
N LEU A 46 -3.29 9.02 14.20
CA LEU A 46 -4.22 10.05 13.75
C LEU A 46 -5.69 9.63 13.98
N GLU A 47 -6.01 8.35 13.81
CA GLU A 47 -7.34 7.79 14.11
C GLU A 47 -7.75 7.91 15.58
N LEU A 48 -6.83 8.14 16.53
CA LEU A 48 -7.21 8.37 17.93
C LEU A 48 -8.18 9.54 18.09
N ARG A 49 -8.09 10.54 17.22
CA ARG A 49 -9.01 11.69 17.18
C ARG A 49 -10.41 11.34 16.67
N SER A 50 -10.57 10.19 16.03
CA SER A 50 -11.84 9.78 15.45
C SER A 50 -12.78 9.20 16.51
N GLY A 51 -14.01 9.71 16.54
CA GLY A 51 -15.10 9.21 17.40
C GLY A 51 -15.70 7.87 16.95
N ARG A 52 -14.89 6.94 16.43
CA ARG A 52 -15.38 5.68 15.84
C ARG A 52 -16.32 4.93 16.79
N LYS A 53 -17.36 4.31 16.22
CA LYS A 53 -18.31 3.49 16.98
C LYS A 53 -17.57 2.30 17.61
N ARG A 54 -17.64 2.22 18.93
CA ARG A 54 -17.01 1.16 19.74
C ARG A 54 -18.10 0.28 20.38
N PRO A 55 -17.88 -1.04 20.54
CA PRO A 55 -18.86 -1.93 21.17
C PRO A 55 -19.25 -1.51 22.60
N TYR A 56 -18.33 -0.87 23.33
CA TYR A 56 -18.53 -0.39 24.69
C TYR A 56 -18.94 1.10 24.76
N GLY A 57 -19.26 1.74 23.63
CA GLY A 57 -19.59 3.17 23.58
C GLY A 57 -18.40 4.12 23.73
N GLY A 58 -18.67 5.39 24.02
CA GLY A 58 -17.63 6.40 24.31
C GLY A 58 -17.01 7.12 23.10
N GLY A 59 -17.43 6.82 21.86
CA GLY A 59 -16.90 7.47 20.64
C GLY A 59 -16.95 9.00 20.70
N ALA A 60 -18.11 9.58 21.05
CA ALA A 60 -18.26 11.04 21.20
C ALA A 60 -17.46 11.64 22.37
N ILE A 61 -17.13 10.84 23.40
CA ILE A 61 -16.27 11.29 24.51
C ILE A 61 -14.82 11.38 24.03
N VAL A 62 -14.35 10.36 23.32
CA VAL A 62 -13.01 10.32 22.71
C VAL A 62 -12.84 11.49 21.75
N GLU A 63 -13.82 11.70 20.87
CA GLU A 63 -13.81 12.81 19.91
C GLU A 63 -13.73 14.17 20.62
N ARG A 64 -14.55 14.41 21.65
CA ARG A 64 -14.49 15.67 22.43
C ARG A 64 -13.20 15.84 23.22
N PHE A 65 -12.63 14.75 23.74
CA PHE A 65 -11.35 14.79 24.44
C PHE A 65 -10.24 15.22 23.49
N TYR A 66 -10.06 14.50 22.38
CA TYR A 66 -8.96 14.77 21.45
C TYR A 66 -9.12 16.06 20.66
N ASN A 67 -10.35 16.45 20.28
CA ASN A 67 -10.59 17.62 19.43
C ASN A 67 -11.05 18.87 20.21
N GLY A 68 -11.23 18.78 21.53
CA GLY A 68 -11.75 19.90 22.33
C GLY A 68 -11.14 20.07 23.72
N THR A 69 -10.44 19.07 24.27
CA THR A 69 -9.82 19.15 25.61
C THR A 69 -8.30 19.05 25.55
N LEU A 70 -7.77 18.10 24.77
CA LEU A 70 -6.34 17.90 24.61
C LEU A 70 -5.79 18.97 23.65
N PRO A 71 -4.79 19.78 24.06
CA PRO A 71 -4.17 20.74 23.15
C PRO A 71 -3.51 20.04 21.96
N GLU A 72 -3.60 20.66 20.78
CA GLU A 72 -3.08 20.13 19.51
C GLU A 72 -1.60 19.71 19.62
N GLY A 73 -0.73 20.62 20.09
CA GLY A 73 0.69 20.33 20.26
C GLY A 73 0.99 19.21 21.25
N THR A 74 0.16 19.04 22.30
CA THR A 74 0.33 17.93 23.25
C THR A 74 -0.01 16.59 22.60
N PHE A 75 -1.02 16.55 21.73
CA PHE A 75 -1.34 15.35 20.97
C PHE A 75 -0.19 14.98 20.01
N GLU A 76 0.34 15.98 19.30
CA GLU A 76 1.47 15.81 18.37
C GLU A 76 2.70 15.29 19.11
N ASP A 77 3.06 15.88 20.26
CA ASP A 77 4.18 15.44 21.09
C ASP A 77 3.98 14.00 21.61
N ALA A 78 2.77 13.65 22.06
CA ALA A 78 2.46 12.29 22.50
C ALA A 78 2.54 11.27 21.35
N CYS A 79 2.02 11.62 20.17
CA CYS A 79 2.12 10.77 18.98
C CYS A 79 3.57 10.60 18.52
N ARG A 80 4.35 11.68 18.53
CA ARG A 80 5.79 11.67 18.23
C ARG A 80 6.53 10.74 19.18
N ALA A 81 6.29 10.86 20.49
CA ALA A 81 6.93 10.02 21.50
C ALA A 81 6.59 8.53 21.30
N PHE A 82 5.31 8.20 21.08
CA PHE A 82 4.90 6.82 20.80
C PHE A 82 5.56 6.27 19.54
N ALA A 83 5.52 7.04 18.44
CA ALA A 83 6.10 6.64 17.17
C ALA A 83 7.62 6.45 17.27
N LEU A 84 8.34 7.35 17.96
CA LEU A 84 9.77 7.22 18.19
C LEU A 84 10.11 5.97 18.98
N GLU A 85 9.39 5.67 20.06
CA GLU A 85 9.63 4.45 20.83
C GLU A 85 9.37 3.20 19.99
N ALA A 86 8.30 3.21 19.17
CA ALA A 86 8.01 2.11 18.26
C ALA A 86 9.11 1.93 17.19
N TYR A 87 9.48 2.98 16.46
CA TYR A 87 10.50 2.92 15.42
C TYR A 87 11.88 2.55 15.98
N ASN A 88 12.28 3.15 17.09
CA ASN A 88 13.54 2.82 17.74
C ASN A 88 13.54 1.41 18.34
N GLY A 89 12.40 0.95 18.85
CA GLY A 89 12.21 -0.44 19.27
C GLY A 89 12.40 -1.43 18.13
N LEU A 90 12.04 -1.08 16.89
CA LEU A 90 12.27 -1.91 15.71
C LEU A 90 13.75 -2.01 15.33
N LEU A 91 14.55 -0.98 15.64
CA LEU A 91 16.00 -0.97 15.41
C LEU A 91 16.79 -1.70 16.51
N ARG A 92 16.21 -1.94 17.69
CA ARG A 92 16.90 -2.63 18.79
C ARG A 92 17.28 -4.05 18.36
N GLY A 93 18.56 -4.39 18.45
CA GLY A 93 19.09 -5.70 18.07
C GLY A 93 19.26 -5.91 16.57
N GLU A 94 19.00 -4.90 15.75
CA GLU A 94 19.27 -4.92 14.31
C GLU A 94 20.55 -4.10 14.01
N GLU A 95 21.25 -4.41 12.92
CA GLU A 95 22.36 -3.59 12.41
C GLU A 95 21.89 -2.34 11.64
N ALA A 96 20.57 -2.22 11.47
CA ALA A 96 19.92 -1.15 10.74
C ALA A 96 20.04 0.19 11.48
N GLU A 97 20.25 1.26 10.69
CA GLU A 97 20.39 2.62 11.19
C GLU A 97 19.17 3.48 10.83
N LEU A 98 18.51 3.16 9.71
CA LEU A 98 17.32 3.83 9.20
C LEU A 98 16.08 2.94 9.29
N VAL A 99 14.92 3.57 9.51
CA VAL A 99 13.61 2.92 9.37
C VAL A 99 12.93 3.44 8.11
N LEU A 100 12.47 2.54 7.25
CA LEU A 100 11.57 2.84 6.16
C LEU A 100 10.14 2.41 6.51
N ASP A 101 9.26 3.41 6.69
CA ASP A 101 7.82 3.21 6.84
C ASP A 101 7.14 3.39 5.48
N LYS A 102 6.53 2.30 5.01
CA LYS A 102 5.67 2.31 3.84
C LYS A 102 4.25 2.00 4.25
N SER A 103 3.35 2.93 3.94
CA SER A 103 1.91 2.76 4.10
C SER A 103 1.18 3.48 2.96
N PRO A 104 0.53 2.78 2.01
CA PRO A 104 0.07 3.38 0.75
C PRO A 104 -1.00 4.48 0.86
N ARG A 105 -1.62 4.67 2.03
CA ARG A 105 -2.64 5.70 2.26
C ARG A 105 -2.15 6.86 3.12
N TYR A 106 -0.83 7.03 3.24
CA TYR A 106 -0.25 8.19 3.92
C TYR A 106 -0.57 9.52 3.23
N TYR A 107 -1.13 9.51 2.00
CA TYR A 107 -1.75 10.72 1.45
C TYR A 107 -2.82 11.29 2.39
N GLY A 108 -3.46 10.49 3.26
CA GLY A 108 -4.43 10.99 4.22
C GLY A 108 -3.87 11.81 5.38
N LEU A 109 -2.55 11.83 5.60
CA LEU A 109 -1.93 12.46 6.79
C LEU A 109 -0.63 13.22 6.50
N LEU A 110 -0.45 13.75 5.29
CA LEU A 110 0.80 14.38 4.87
C LEU A 110 1.22 15.55 5.77
N GLU A 111 0.27 16.39 6.19
CA GLU A 111 0.48 17.47 7.16
C GLU A 111 1.00 16.91 8.49
N PHE A 112 0.40 15.82 8.95
CA PHE A 112 0.78 15.17 10.20
C PHE A 112 2.18 14.57 10.12
N LEU A 113 2.60 14.04 8.96
CA LEU A 113 3.97 13.60 8.74
C LEU A 113 4.96 14.76 8.87
N ASP A 114 4.65 15.92 8.31
CA ASP A 114 5.55 17.08 8.29
C ASP A 114 5.64 17.74 9.68
N VAL A 115 4.52 17.76 10.40
CA VAL A 115 4.49 18.18 11.81
C VAL A 115 5.31 17.23 12.68
N LEU A 116 5.05 15.92 12.60
CA LEU A 116 5.71 14.93 13.45
C LEU A 116 7.18 14.72 13.09
N PHE A 117 7.56 14.78 11.82
CA PHE A 117 8.89 14.40 11.37
C PHE A 117 9.37 15.28 10.20
N PRO A 118 9.61 16.58 10.43
CA PRO A 118 9.98 17.54 9.38
C PRO A 118 11.35 17.30 8.74
N GLN A 119 12.20 16.47 9.35
CA GLN A 119 13.53 16.09 8.83
C GLN A 119 13.55 14.64 8.29
N SER A 120 12.40 13.98 8.21
CA SER A 120 12.31 12.66 7.58
C SER A 120 12.45 12.76 6.06
N ARG A 121 13.14 11.79 5.46
CA ARG A 121 13.25 11.69 4.01
C ARG A 121 11.98 11.07 3.42
N ARG A 122 11.58 11.52 2.24
CA ARG A 122 10.36 11.11 1.54
C ARG A 122 10.73 10.53 0.18
N ILE A 123 10.45 9.26 -0.04
CA ILE A 123 10.54 8.65 -1.37
C ILE A 123 9.15 8.67 -1.97
N TRP A 124 8.96 9.43 -3.05
CA TRP A 124 7.72 9.44 -3.82
C TRP A 124 7.78 8.39 -4.92
N LEU A 125 7.11 7.25 -4.72
CA LEU A 125 7.02 6.22 -5.73
C LEU A 125 5.81 6.47 -6.63
N VAL A 126 6.09 6.65 -7.92
CA VAL A 126 5.09 6.95 -8.96
C VAL A 126 5.07 5.83 -9.98
N ARG A 127 3.88 5.49 -10.46
CA ARG A 127 3.64 4.55 -11.54
C ARG A 127 2.64 5.13 -12.53
N ASN A 128 2.70 4.73 -13.80
CA ASN A 128 1.74 5.09 -14.82
C ASN A 128 0.30 4.85 -14.30
N PRO A 129 -0.55 5.88 -14.23
CA PRO A 129 -1.91 5.74 -13.70
C PRO A 129 -2.74 4.67 -14.42
N PHE A 130 -2.59 4.51 -15.74
CA PHE A 130 -3.30 3.46 -16.49
C PHE A 130 -2.83 2.05 -16.11
N ALA A 131 -1.53 1.88 -15.81
CA ALA A 131 -1.00 0.62 -15.29
C ALA A 131 -1.51 0.30 -13.87
N VAL A 132 -1.66 1.33 -13.02
CA VAL A 132 -2.28 1.20 -11.69
C VAL A 132 -3.74 0.75 -11.81
N LEU A 133 -4.52 1.41 -12.68
CA LEU A 133 -5.92 1.04 -12.94
C LEU A 133 -6.04 -0.41 -13.45
N ALA A 134 -5.19 -0.80 -14.40
CA ALA A 134 -5.13 -2.18 -14.90
C ALA A 134 -4.76 -3.19 -13.81
N SER A 135 -3.87 -2.82 -12.88
CA SER A 135 -3.54 -3.67 -11.73
C SER A 135 -4.74 -3.90 -10.81
N TYR A 136 -5.55 -2.87 -10.54
CA TYR A 136 -6.79 -3.04 -9.76
C TYR A 136 -7.77 -3.99 -10.46
N LYS A 137 -7.92 -3.88 -11.79
CA LYS A 137 -8.77 -4.78 -12.58
C LYS A 137 -8.32 -6.23 -12.48
N LYS A 138 -7.02 -6.49 -12.70
CA LYS A 138 -6.42 -7.83 -12.62
C LYS A 138 -6.64 -8.46 -11.24
N LEU A 139 -6.39 -7.69 -10.17
CA LEU A 139 -6.58 -8.17 -8.80
C LEU A 139 -8.06 -8.41 -8.46
N GLY A 140 -8.96 -7.53 -8.92
CA GLY A 140 -10.41 -7.69 -8.75
C GLY A 140 -10.91 -8.98 -9.39
N ALA A 141 -10.48 -9.26 -10.63
CA ALA A 141 -10.80 -10.49 -11.34
C ALA A 141 -10.31 -11.75 -10.60
N GLN A 142 -9.08 -11.74 -10.07
CA GLN A 142 -8.54 -12.87 -9.29
C GLN A 142 -9.30 -13.14 -7.99
N ARG A 143 -9.90 -12.10 -7.38
CA ARG A 143 -10.64 -12.21 -6.12
C ARG A 143 -12.16 -12.41 -6.31
N GLY A 144 -12.61 -12.66 -7.53
CA GLY A 144 -14.04 -12.82 -7.84
C GLY A 144 -14.88 -11.56 -7.61
N GLY A 145 -14.25 -10.39 -7.56
CA GLY A 145 -14.92 -9.10 -7.40
C GLY A 145 -15.45 -8.53 -8.72
N SER A 146 -16.21 -7.44 -8.63
CA SER A 146 -16.63 -6.69 -9.82
C SER A 146 -15.42 -6.21 -10.61
N SER A 147 -15.45 -6.45 -11.93
CA SER A 147 -14.47 -5.91 -12.88
C SER A 147 -14.93 -4.59 -13.51
N ASP A 148 -16.02 -4.01 -13.01
CA ASP A 148 -16.58 -2.76 -13.51
C ASP A 148 -15.80 -1.55 -12.96
N LEU A 149 -14.75 -1.17 -13.71
CA LEU A 149 -13.94 -0.01 -13.38
C LEU A 149 -14.67 1.31 -13.66
N GLU A 150 -15.61 1.36 -14.60
CA GLU A 150 -16.39 2.58 -14.87
C GLU A 150 -17.22 2.92 -13.63
N ALA A 151 -17.94 1.93 -13.08
CA ALA A 151 -18.70 2.11 -11.84
C ALA A 151 -17.80 2.46 -10.64
N LEU A 152 -16.60 1.89 -10.55
CA LEU A 152 -15.62 2.25 -9.52
C LEU A 152 -15.23 3.73 -9.63
N LEU A 153 -14.93 4.20 -10.84
CA LEU A 153 -14.41 5.54 -11.09
C LEU A 153 -15.49 6.62 -10.98
N THR A 154 -16.70 6.36 -11.47
CA THR A 154 -17.79 7.36 -11.57
C THR A 154 -18.91 7.14 -10.56
N GLY A 155 -18.83 6.10 -9.73
CA GLY A 155 -19.84 5.77 -8.73
C GLY A 155 -20.09 6.89 -7.74
N ARG A 156 -21.32 6.98 -7.20
CA ARG A 156 -21.68 7.98 -6.17
C ARG A 156 -21.39 7.52 -4.75
N SER A 157 -21.06 6.24 -4.56
CA SER A 157 -20.66 5.68 -3.27
C SER A 157 -19.18 5.94 -3.03
N PHE A 158 -18.78 6.10 -1.77
CA PHE A 158 -17.36 6.07 -1.42
C PHE A 158 -16.76 4.68 -1.68
N ASP A 159 -15.68 4.64 -2.45
CA ASP A 159 -14.81 3.46 -2.57
C ASP A 159 -13.35 3.92 -2.35
N PRO A 160 -12.61 3.31 -1.41
CA PRO A 160 -11.23 3.71 -1.14
C PRO A 160 -10.31 3.54 -2.35
N LYS A 161 -10.57 2.58 -3.26
CA LYS A 161 -9.80 2.41 -4.49
C LYS A 161 -10.04 3.56 -5.46
N ALA A 162 -11.27 4.07 -5.51
CA ALA A 162 -11.57 5.25 -6.32
C ALA A 162 -10.83 6.47 -5.75
N ALA A 163 -10.78 6.62 -4.42
CA ALA A 163 -9.98 7.66 -3.79
C ALA A 163 -8.47 7.50 -4.07
N ASP A 164 -7.93 6.27 -3.96
CA ASP A 164 -6.54 5.95 -4.29
C ASP A 164 -6.19 6.38 -5.73
N LEU A 165 -7.07 6.06 -6.69
CA LEU A 165 -6.90 6.34 -8.12
C LEU A 165 -7.08 7.81 -8.50
N THR A 166 -7.71 8.61 -7.65
CA THR A 166 -8.09 10.00 -7.96
C THR A 166 -7.44 10.98 -6.97
N VAL A 167 -8.18 11.35 -5.93
CA VAL A 167 -7.77 12.38 -4.96
C VAL A 167 -6.47 12.01 -4.24
N GLY A 168 -6.21 10.74 -3.95
CA GLY A 168 -4.94 10.30 -3.33
C GLY A 168 -3.73 10.51 -4.24
N LEU A 169 -3.84 10.16 -5.52
CA LEU A 169 -2.79 10.39 -6.51
C LEU A 169 -2.53 11.89 -6.71
N LEU A 170 -3.58 12.67 -6.94
CA LEU A 170 -3.47 14.12 -7.17
C LEU A 170 -2.99 14.86 -5.92
N ARG A 171 -3.31 14.35 -4.73
CA ARG A 171 -2.80 14.87 -3.47
C ARG A 171 -1.29 14.68 -3.34
N TYR A 172 -0.75 13.52 -3.70
CA TYR A 172 0.70 13.35 -3.77
C TYR A 172 1.36 14.27 -4.80
N MET A 173 0.73 14.47 -5.97
CA MET A 173 1.24 15.41 -6.96
C MET A 173 1.35 16.84 -6.41
N ARG A 174 0.32 17.31 -5.69
CA ARG A 174 0.32 18.63 -5.05
C ARG A 174 1.38 18.70 -3.95
N TYR A 175 1.48 17.65 -3.14
CA TYR A 175 2.45 17.56 -2.06
C TYR A 175 3.90 17.67 -2.53
N PHE A 176 4.25 16.97 -3.62
CA PHE A 176 5.59 16.98 -4.24
C PHE A 176 5.71 17.98 -5.40
N ALA A 177 4.86 19.01 -5.46
CA ALA A 177 4.87 19.99 -6.55
C ALA A 177 6.08 20.94 -6.51
N ALA A 178 6.75 21.05 -5.36
CA ALA A 178 8.00 21.78 -5.20
C ALA A 178 9.15 20.81 -4.97
N GLU A 179 10.34 21.15 -5.44
CA GLU A 179 11.54 20.40 -5.13
C GLU A 179 11.93 20.61 -3.66
N ASP A 180 12.35 19.53 -3.00
CA ASP A 180 12.76 19.54 -1.61
C ASP A 180 13.95 18.57 -1.45
N PRO A 181 15.04 18.93 -0.76
CA PRO A 181 16.21 18.07 -0.58
C PRO A 181 15.91 16.78 0.22
N LEU A 182 14.80 16.75 0.97
CA LEU A 182 14.30 15.58 1.68
C LEU A 182 13.30 14.77 0.84
N ALA A 183 13.08 15.10 -0.44
CA ALA A 183 12.23 14.35 -1.35
C ALA A 183 13.02 13.70 -2.49
N TYR A 184 12.71 12.43 -2.77
CA TYR A 184 13.26 11.69 -3.91
C TYR A 184 12.14 11.03 -4.71
N ARG A 185 12.07 11.32 -6.01
CA ARG A 185 11.07 10.73 -6.90
C ARG A 185 11.61 9.44 -7.52
N LEU A 186 10.91 8.34 -7.25
CA LEU A 186 11.21 7.02 -7.81
C LEU A 186 10.11 6.63 -8.81
N ARG A 187 10.48 6.23 -10.03
CA ARG A 187 9.53 5.73 -11.03
C ARG A 187 9.53 4.21 -11.06
N TYR A 188 8.36 3.60 -10.91
CA TYR A 188 8.20 2.14 -10.93
C TYR A 188 8.77 1.53 -12.21
N GLU A 189 8.49 2.12 -13.36
CA GLU A 189 8.92 1.62 -14.67
C GLU A 189 10.43 1.60 -14.81
N ARG A 190 11.11 2.63 -14.28
CA ARG A 190 12.57 2.67 -14.24
C ARG A 190 13.12 1.67 -13.23
N LEU A 191 12.47 1.55 -12.08
CA LEU A 191 12.87 0.61 -11.03
C LEU A 191 12.83 -0.84 -11.49
N VAL A 192 11.88 -1.23 -12.35
CA VAL A 192 11.83 -2.61 -12.87
C VAL A 192 12.74 -2.84 -14.08
N ALA A 193 13.03 -1.80 -14.87
CA ALA A 193 13.90 -1.88 -16.04
C ALA A 193 15.39 -1.80 -15.68
N ASP A 194 15.77 -0.95 -14.72
CA ASP A 194 17.12 -0.86 -14.15
C ASP A 194 17.06 -0.79 -12.61
N PRO A 195 16.78 -1.93 -11.95
CA PRO A 195 16.69 -1.98 -10.49
C PRO A 195 17.97 -1.51 -9.80
N ARG A 196 19.14 -1.88 -10.32
CA ARG A 196 20.42 -1.54 -9.70
C ARG A 196 20.68 -0.04 -9.74
N GLY A 197 20.51 0.61 -10.89
CA GLY A 197 20.72 2.04 -11.03
C GLY A 197 19.76 2.87 -10.17
N GLU A 198 18.48 2.50 -10.15
CA GLU A 198 17.48 3.19 -9.34
C GLU A 198 17.68 2.97 -7.84
N LEU A 199 18.04 1.75 -7.40
CA LEU A 199 18.35 1.46 -6.00
C LEU A 199 19.62 2.19 -5.53
N ASP A 200 20.66 2.28 -6.35
CA ASP A 200 21.86 3.07 -6.04
C ASP A 200 21.54 4.57 -5.88
N GLY A 201 20.68 5.11 -6.75
CA GLY A 201 20.15 6.47 -6.61
C GLY A 201 19.42 6.70 -5.28
N VAL A 202 18.53 5.77 -4.91
CA VAL A 202 17.82 5.82 -3.62
C VAL A 202 18.80 5.69 -2.45
N CYS A 203 19.76 4.76 -2.49
CA CYS A 203 20.74 4.59 -1.41
C CYS A 203 21.54 5.88 -1.19
N ARG A 204 22.03 6.50 -2.28
CA ARG A 204 22.76 7.78 -2.20
C ARG A 204 21.91 8.89 -1.58
N PHE A 205 20.65 9.00 -1.98
CA PHE A 205 19.71 9.95 -1.36
C PHE A 205 19.51 9.69 0.14
N LEU A 206 19.53 8.42 0.55
CA LEU A 206 19.48 8.03 1.96
C LEU A 206 20.81 8.16 2.71
N GLY A 207 21.89 8.57 2.04
CA GLY A 207 23.24 8.66 2.63
C GLY A 207 23.91 7.29 2.82
N LEU A 208 23.48 6.29 2.05
CA LEU A 208 23.99 4.92 2.07
C LEU A 208 24.70 4.57 0.76
N GLY A 209 25.52 3.52 0.79
CA GLY A 209 26.09 2.91 -0.41
C GLY A 209 25.25 1.71 -0.87
N TYR A 210 25.09 1.51 -2.17
CA TYR A 210 24.40 0.33 -2.70
C TYR A 210 25.07 -0.98 -2.23
N GLU A 211 24.27 -1.95 -1.80
CA GLU A 211 24.70 -3.31 -1.47
C GLU A 211 24.33 -4.26 -2.62
N ALA A 212 25.28 -5.11 -3.03
CA ALA A 212 25.09 -6.00 -4.16
C ALA A 212 23.96 -7.02 -3.90
N GLY A 213 23.03 -7.13 -4.86
CA GLY A 213 21.93 -8.10 -4.79
C GLY A 213 20.70 -7.63 -4.04
N MET A 214 20.62 -6.35 -3.65
CA MET A 214 19.40 -5.76 -3.05
C MET A 214 18.14 -5.99 -3.89
N GLU A 215 18.26 -6.06 -5.20
CA GLU A 215 17.15 -6.31 -6.12
C GLU A 215 16.62 -7.76 -6.09
N ARG A 216 17.33 -8.70 -5.47
CA ARG A 216 16.91 -10.11 -5.38
C ARG A 216 15.98 -10.30 -4.19
N TYR A 217 14.76 -10.75 -4.44
CA TYR A 217 13.76 -11.03 -3.41
C TYR A 217 13.14 -12.41 -3.65
N GLY A 218 12.06 -12.76 -2.93
CA GLY A 218 11.26 -13.97 -3.23
C GLY A 218 11.88 -15.31 -2.86
N ALA A 219 13.22 -15.41 -2.75
CA ALA A 219 13.89 -16.46 -2.00
C ALA A 219 13.59 -16.25 -0.51
N ALA A 220 12.38 -16.61 -0.10
CA ALA A 220 12.08 -16.78 1.31
C ALA A 220 13.08 -17.80 1.85
N MET A 221 13.74 -17.44 2.95
CA MET A 221 14.52 -18.31 3.84
C MET A 221 16.02 -18.43 3.56
N ASP A 222 16.79 -17.39 3.91
CA ASP A 222 18.15 -17.61 4.45
C ASP A 222 18.59 -16.57 5.50
N THR A 223 17.81 -15.50 5.73
CA THR A 223 18.12 -14.51 6.78
C THR A 223 16.95 -14.26 7.74
N PRO A 224 17.21 -14.08 9.06
CA PRO A 224 16.19 -13.71 10.05
C PRO A 224 15.42 -12.43 9.67
N LYS A 225 16.10 -11.47 9.07
CA LYS A 225 15.55 -10.18 8.63
C LYS A 225 14.49 -10.33 7.54
N ALA A 226 14.73 -11.18 6.54
CA ALA A 226 13.74 -11.47 5.50
C ALA A 226 12.53 -12.23 6.05
N ALA A 227 12.75 -13.21 6.95
CA ALA A 227 11.67 -13.93 7.61
C ALA A 227 10.76 -12.99 8.41
N ARG A 228 11.34 -12.02 9.13
CA ARG A 228 10.62 -10.98 9.86
C ARG A 228 9.83 -10.06 8.93
N PHE A 229 10.40 -9.66 7.79
CA PHE A 229 9.69 -8.85 6.80
C PHE A 229 8.41 -9.53 6.31
N PHE A 230 8.50 -10.81 5.93
CA PHE A 230 7.36 -11.57 5.41
C PHE A 230 6.42 -12.15 6.48
N SER A 231 6.72 -11.96 7.78
CA SER A 231 5.95 -12.57 8.87
C SER A 231 4.54 -12.01 9.00
N MET A 232 4.34 -10.72 8.66
CA MET A 232 3.04 -10.07 8.71
C MET A 232 2.04 -10.63 7.69
N GLY A 233 2.51 -11.25 6.60
CA GLY A 233 1.66 -11.84 5.57
C GLY A 233 0.80 -10.81 4.83
N VAL A 234 1.22 -9.55 4.77
CA VAL A 234 0.52 -8.44 4.11
C VAL A 234 1.31 -7.92 2.90
N GLY A 235 0.75 -7.00 2.13
CA GLY A 235 1.37 -6.46 0.91
C GLY A 235 0.84 -7.08 -0.38
N ASP A 236 1.58 -6.93 -1.48
CA ASP A 236 1.16 -7.43 -2.79
C ASP A 236 1.25 -8.96 -2.87
N PRO A 237 0.13 -9.69 -3.00
CA PRO A 237 0.17 -11.15 -3.10
C PRO A 237 0.96 -11.64 -4.32
N LEU A 238 1.05 -10.83 -5.37
CA LEU A 238 1.77 -11.19 -6.60
C LEU A 238 3.30 -11.09 -6.44
N LEU A 239 3.80 -10.46 -5.37
CA LEU A 239 5.24 -10.32 -5.16
C LEU A 239 5.90 -11.66 -4.81
N ALA A 240 5.18 -12.55 -4.11
CA ALA A 240 5.70 -13.83 -3.65
C ALA A 240 5.98 -14.81 -4.80
N ASP A 241 5.44 -14.55 -6.00
CA ASP A 241 5.55 -15.43 -7.16
C ASP A 241 6.85 -15.18 -7.97
N HIS A 242 7.63 -14.16 -7.60
CA HIS A 242 8.82 -13.73 -8.34
C HIS A 242 10.03 -13.57 -7.41
N SER A 243 11.23 -13.79 -7.95
CA SER A 243 12.49 -13.61 -7.22
C SER A 243 13.33 -12.41 -7.68
N ALA A 244 12.87 -11.72 -8.74
CA ALA A 244 13.52 -10.55 -9.30
C ALA A 244 12.48 -9.63 -9.97
N PRO A 245 12.78 -8.32 -10.11
CA PRO A 245 11.94 -7.38 -10.82
C PRO A 245 11.72 -7.81 -12.28
N HIS A 246 10.55 -7.48 -12.82
CA HIS A 246 10.17 -7.81 -14.19
C HIS A 246 9.22 -6.73 -14.74
N GLU A 247 9.18 -6.61 -16.06
CA GLU A 247 8.47 -5.53 -16.75
C GLU A 247 7.05 -5.89 -17.22
N ASP A 248 6.58 -7.12 -16.98
CA ASP A 248 5.33 -7.65 -17.56
C ASP A 248 4.10 -6.76 -17.28
N SER A 249 4.11 -6.03 -16.17
CA SER A 249 2.99 -5.18 -15.76
C SER A 249 3.12 -3.71 -16.17
N VAL A 250 4.21 -3.31 -16.81
CA VAL A 250 4.47 -1.91 -17.23
C VAL A 250 3.49 -1.49 -18.33
N HIS A 251 3.32 -2.33 -19.36
CA HIS A 251 2.46 -2.02 -20.52
C HIS A 251 1.15 -2.82 -20.59
N ALA A 252 0.89 -3.70 -19.62
CA ALA A 252 -0.30 -4.56 -19.59
C ALA A 252 -1.64 -3.80 -19.67
N TRP A 253 -1.66 -2.52 -19.30
CA TRP A 253 -2.86 -1.69 -19.39
C TRP A 253 -3.39 -1.52 -20.81
N LYS A 254 -2.52 -1.61 -21.83
CA LYS A 254 -2.91 -1.49 -23.26
C LYS A 254 -3.82 -2.65 -23.70
N GLU A 255 -3.69 -3.80 -23.06
CA GLU A 255 -4.46 -5.01 -23.38
C GLU A 255 -5.61 -5.24 -22.39
N LEU A 256 -5.38 -4.92 -21.10
CA LEU A 256 -6.34 -5.19 -20.03
C LEU A 256 -7.46 -4.17 -19.94
N LEU A 257 -7.20 -2.91 -20.30
CA LEU A 257 -8.20 -1.85 -20.23
C LEU A 257 -8.94 -1.72 -21.56
N THR A 258 -10.25 -1.55 -21.47
CA THR A 258 -11.09 -1.20 -22.61
C THR A 258 -10.91 0.27 -22.97
N LYS A 259 -11.23 0.62 -24.22
CA LYS A 259 -11.21 2.02 -24.69
C LYS A 259 -12.03 2.96 -23.80
N ARG A 260 -13.17 2.45 -23.30
CA ARG A 260 -14.08 3.18 -22.41
C ARG A 260 -13.45 3.47 -21.05
N GLU A 261 -12.81 2.48 -20.43
CA GLU A 261 -12.11 2.65 -19.14
C GLU A 261 -10.94 3.62 -19.28
N ILE A 262 -10.16 3.52 -20.36
CA ILE A 262 -9.06 4.45 -20.66
C ILE A 262 -9.61 5.88 -20.81
N ALA A 263 -10.66 6.05 -21.61
CA ALA A 263 -11.29 7.36 -21.82
C ALA A 263 -11.86 7.95 -20.52
N ALA A 264 -12.56 7.13 -19.71
CA ALA A 264 -13.13 7.56 -18.45
C ALA A 264 -12.05 8.05 -17.49
N TYR A 265 -10.98 7.26 -17.30
CA TYR A 265 -9.93 7.63 -16.37
C TYR A 265 -9.07 8.80 -16.87
N GLY A 266 -8.79 8.86 -18.18
CA GLY A 266 -8.10 9.99 -18.80
C GLY A 266 -8.85 11.31 -18.64
N ARG A 267 -10.20 11.31 -18.74
CA ARG A 267 -11.03 12.50 -18.47
C ARG A 267 -10.99 12.93 -17.01
N ILE A 268 -10.95 11.98 -16.08
CA ILE A 268 -10.93 12.28 -14.64
C ILE A 268 -9.61 12.96 -14.25
N LEU A 269 -8.48 12.41 -14.69
CA LEU A 269 -7.17 12.96 -14.34
C LEU A 269 -6.83 14.21 -15.14
N GLY A 270 -7.25 14.28 -16.41
CA GLY A 270 -6.85 15.34 -17.33
C GLY A 270 -5.40 15.21 -17.82
N GLY A 271 -5.11 15.87 -18.93
CA GLY A 271 -3.82 15.79 -19.60
C GLY A 271 -2.69 16.40 -18.79
N ARG A 272 -2.90 17.56 -18.16
CA ARG A 272 -1.86 18.24 -17.35
C ARG A 272 -1.42 17.41 -16.16
N ALA A 273 -2.32 16.65 -15.54
CA ALA A 273 -1.95 15.79 -14.42
C ALA A 273 -1.06 14.63 -14.89
N LEU A 274 -1.41 13.98 -16.00
CA LEU A 274 -0.62 12.91 -16.60
C LEU A 274 0.77 13.41 -17.04
N ASP A 275 0.82 14.59 -17.66
CA ASP A 275 2.07 15.21 -18.10
C ASP A 275 2.94 15.61 -16.91
N GLY A 276 2.37 16.19 -15.85
CA GLY A 276 3.08 16.53 -14.61
C GLY A 276 3.62 15.30 -13.86
N LEU A 277 2.93 14.17 -13.97
CA LEU A 277 3.41 12.86 -13.50
C LEU A 277 4.50 12.25 -14.41
N GLY A 278 4.85 12.90 -15.51
CA GLY A 278 5.88 12.44 -16.45
C GLY A 278 5.41 11.31 -17.36
N TYR A 279 4.09 11.19 -17.60
CA TYR A 279 3.49 10.15 -18.44
C TYR A 279 2.81 10.74 -19.69
N GLY A 280 3.44 11.73 -20.32
CA GLY A 280 2.89 12.39 -21.52
C GLY A 280 2.84 11.46 -22.73
N GLU A 281 3.84 10.60 -22.91
CA GLU A 281 3.83 9.58 -23.98
C GLU A 281 2.72 8.54 -23.76
N GLU A 282 2.52 8.10 -22.52
CA GLU A 282 1.45 7.16 -22.19
C GLU A 282 0.07 7.81 -22.27
N ARG A 283 -0.05 9.11 -21.97
CA ARG A 283 -1.26 9.89 -22.25
C ARG A 283 -1.57 9.87 -23.74
N GLU A 284 -0.61 10.16 -24.62
CA GLU A 284 -0.83 10.16 -26.07
C GLU A 284 -1.20 8.76 -26.60
N ALA A 285 -0.53 7.72 -26.10
CA ALA A 285 -0.89 6.34 -26.42
C ALA A 285 -2.32 5.99 -25.94
N ALA A 286 -2.70 6.44 -24.75
CA ALA A 286 -4.03 6.22 -24.19
C ALA A 286 -5.12 6.94 -25.01
N GLU A 287 -4.89 8.18 -25.43
CA GLU A 287 -5.79 8.94 -26.30
C GLU A 287 -5.98 8.25 -27.65
N LYS A 288 -4.90 7.72 -28.24
CA LYS A 288 -4.95 6.95 -29.49
C LYS A 288 -5.76 5.66 -29.34
N LEU A 289 -5.55 4.91 -28.25
CA LEU A 289 -6.29 3.68 -27.97
C LEU A 289 -7.78 3.95 -27.70
N ALA A 290 -8.08 4.97 -26.90
CA ALA A 290 -9.42 5.39 -26.57
C ALA A 290 -10.18 5.99 -27.76
N GLY A 291 -9.46 6.60 -28.71
CA GLY A 291 -10.05 7.32 -29.84
C GLY A 291 -10.60 8.69 -29.46
N CYS A 292 -10.11 9.30 -28.37
CA CYS A 292 -10.48 10.65 -27.94
C CYS A 292 -9.31 11.36 -27.26
N ARG A 293 -9.26 12.69 -27.39
CA ARG A 293 -8.35 13.52 -26.58
C ARG A 293 -8.92 13.72 -25.18
N PHE A 294 -8.05 13.82 -24.18
CA PHE A 294 -8.45 14.16 -22.82
C PHE A 294 -8.49 15.68 -22.66
N ALA A 295 -9.35 16.17 -21.76
CA ALA A 295 -9.32 17.57 -21.37
C ALA A 295 -7.96 17.89 -20.71
N ALA A 296 -7.52 19.14 -20.79
CA ALA A 296 -6.26 19.54 -20.16
C ALA A 296 -6.35 19.41 -18.62
N ASP A 297 -7.50 19.76 -18.07
CA ASP A 297 -7.76 19.88 -16.64
C ASP A 297 -8.41 18.61 -16.10
N PRO A 298 -8.15 18.24 -14.83
CA PRO A 298 -8.89 17.17 -14.17
C PRO A 298 -10.39 17.48 -14.05
N ASP A 299 -11.21 16.45 -13.83
CA ASP A 299 -12.63 16.61 -13.50
C ASP A 299 -12.78 17.14 -12.05
N GLU A 300 -12.68 18.46 -11.89
CA GLU A 300 -12.74 19.12 -10.58
C GLU A 300 -14.04 18.82 -9.82
N SER A 301 -15.17 18.64 -10.52
CA SER A 301 -16.45 18.33 -9.87
C SER A 301 -16.43 16.94 -9.25
N LEU A 302 -15.90 15.95 -9.97
CA LEU A 302 -15.73 14.60 -9.43
C LEU A 302 -14.70 14.57 -8.30
N LEU A 303 -13.59 15.30 -8.43
CA LEU A 303 -12.55 15.35 -7.41
C LEU A 303 -13.02 16.02 -6.12
N ALA A 304 -13.82 17.08 -6.21
CA ALA A 304 -14.48 17.70 -5.07
C ALA A 304 -15.40 16.71 -4.36
N LEU A 305 -16.25 16.00 -5.12
CA LEU A 305 -17.12 14.94 -4.58
C LEU A 305 -16.30 13.84 -3.88
N ARG A 306 -15.22 13.37 -4.49
CA ARG A 306 -14.35 12.32 -3.91
C ARG A 306 -13.66 12.79 -2.64
N THR A 307 -13.26 14.06 -2.59
CA THR A 307 -12.64 14.66 -1.40
C THR A 307 -13.64 14.75 -0.26
N GLU A 308 -14.88 15.16 -0.53
CA GLU A 308 -15.95 15.18 0.46
C GLU A 308 -16.27 13.78 0.99
N GLN A 309 -16.45 12.81 0.09
CA GLN A 309 -16.67 11.41 0.46
C GLN A 309 -15.55 10.83 1.32
N TRP A 310 -14.29 11.16 1.00
CA TRP A 310 -13.16 10.78 1.83
C TRP A 310 -13.26 11.39 3.23
N ALA A 311 -13.55 12.68 3.32
CA ALA A 311 -13.68 13.39 4.59
C ALA A 311 -14.83 12.84 5.44
N GLU A 312 -15.97 12.53 4.83
CA GLU A 312 -17.11 11.90 5.52
C GLU A 312 -16.79 10.48 6.00
N ALA A 313 -16.12 9.67 5.18
CA ALA A 313 -15.81 8.29 5.51
C ALA A 313 -14.72 8.15 6.59
N THR A 314 -13.76 9.06 6.62
CA THR A 314 -12.58 8.98 7.50
C THR A 314 -12.64 9.95 8.68
N GLY A 315 -13.43 11.03 8.56
CA GLY A 315 -13.36 12.18 9.48
C GLY A 315 -12.15 13.07 9.23
N TRP A 316 -11.30 12.77 8.25
CA TRP A 316 -10.07 13.51 7.99
C TRP A 316 -10.27 14.56 6.92
N ARG A 317 -9.84 15.78 7.25
CA ARG A 317 -9.75 16.89 6.32
C ARG A 317 -8.31 17.30 6.21
N TRP A 318 -7.94 17.74 5.03
CA TRP A 318 -6.59 18.19 4.74
C TRP A 318 -6.59 19.59 4.17
N THR A 319 -5.44 20.25 4.24
CA THR A 319 -5.27 21.58 3.67
C THR A 319 -5.26 21.48 2.15
N GLU A 320 -6.07 22.31 1.50
CA GLU A 320 -6.08 22.38 0.06
C GLU A 320 -4.74 22.91 -0.46
N ALA A 321 -4.27 22.33 -1.56
CA ALA A 321 -2.98 22.67 -2.18
C ALA A 321 -1.77 22.60 -1.21
N TYR A 322 -1.86 21.78 -0.15
CA TYR A 322 -0.75 21.53 0.75
C TYR A 322 0.46 20.96 0.00
N ARG A 323 1.63 21.51 0.32
CA ARG A 323 2.92 21.12 -0.23
C ARG A 323 3.81 20.63 0.90
N MET A 324 4.73 19.74 0.57
CA MET A 324 5.76 19.30 1.50
C MET A 324 6.49 20.52 2.08
N THR A 325 6.69 20.49 3.39
CA THR A 325 7.46 21.51 4.10
C THR A 325 8.46 20.83 5.03
N SER A 326 9.74 21.17 4.86
CA SER A 326 10.82 20.81 5.78
C SER A 326 11.08 21.87 6.85
N GLU A 327 10.47 23.07 6.73
CA GLU A 327 10.59 24.16 7.67
C GLU A 327 9.52 24.05 8.77
N LEU A 328 9.93 24.15 10.03
CA LEU A 328 9.00 24.25 11.16
C LEU A 328 8.30 25.61 11.10
N PRO A 329 6.98 25.70 11.38
CA PRO A 329 6.33 26.99 11.55
C PRO A 329 7.04 27.79 12.66
N ASP A 330 7.32 29.07 12.40
CA ASP A 330 7.86 30.00 13.40
C ASP A 330 7.03 29.92 14.69
N GLY A 331 7.67 29.50 15.79
CA GLY A 331 7.01 29.34 17.10
C GLY A 331 6.71 27.90 17.52
N ALA A 332 6.95 26.89 16.66
CA ALA A 332 7.04 25.51 17.11
C ALA A 332 8.27 25.38 18.03
N LYS A 333 8.03 25.38 19.35
CA LYS A 333 9.07 25.11 20.34
C LYS A 333 9.79 23.83 19.91
N ALA A 334 11.12 23.84 19.94
CA ALA A 334 11.93 22.63 19.85
C ALA A 334 11.23 21.55 20.67
N ALA A 335 10.88 20.43 20.01
CA ALA A 335 10.08 19.37 20.58
C ALA A 335 10.50 19.16 22.05
N ARG A 336 9.54 19.29 22.98
CA ARG A 336 9.82 19.00 24.39
C ARG A 336 10.01 17.50 24.46
N LEU A 337 11.26 17.06 24.35
CA LEU A 337 11.64 15.75 24.80
C LEU A 337 11.23 15.66 26.28
N PRO A 338 10.61 14.57 26.73
CA PRO A 338 10.72 14.21 28.13
C PRO A 338 12.22 14.27 28.45
N GLU A 339 12.62 15.01 29.49
CA GLU A 339 13.98 14.90 30.03
C GLU A 339 14.34 13.43 30.09
N GLU A 340 15.55 13.06 29.67
CA GLU A 340 16.06 11.70 29.71
C GLU A 340 15.81 11.10 31.10
N GLY A 341 14.66 10.47 31.26
CA GLY A 341 14.33 9.68 32.43
C GLY A 341 15.30 8.55 32.36
N GLN A 342 16.33 8.60 33.21
CA GLN A 342 17.41 7.64 33.38
C GLN A 342 16.97 6.30 32.80
N ALA A 343 17.48 5.99 31.60
CA ALA A 343 17.27 4.68 31.00
C ALA A 343 17.77 3.68 32.03
N ALA A 344 16.85 3.06 32.76
CA ALA A 344 17.14 1.99 33.68
C ALA A 344 17.95 0.98 32.88
N GLY A 345 19.21 0.78 33.29
CA GLY A 345 20.25 0.16 32.48
C GLY A 345 19.73 -1.04 31.72
N ALA A 346 19.60 -0.89 30.40
CA ALA A 346 19.33 -2.00 29.51
C ALA A 346 20.63 -2.79 29.29
N THR A 347 21.16 -3.38 30.36
CA THR A 347 22.03 -4.56 30.27
C THR A 347 21.17 -5.79 29.99
N GLY A 348 20.33 -5.71 28.96
CA GLY A 348 19.69 -6.87 28.36
C GLY A 348 20.72 -7.54 27.47
N THR A 349 21.26 -8.68 27.91
CA THR A 349 22.17 -9.51 27.10
C THR A 349 21.61 -9.70 25.69
N ALA A 350 22.45 -9.77 24.66
CA ALA A 350 22.02 -9.97 23.26
C ALA A 350 21.00 -11.12 23.11
N ALA A 351 21.13 -12.16 23.94
CA ALA A 351 20.20 -13.28 24.04
C ALA A 351 18.74 -12.89 24.42
N ALA A 352 18.53 -11.85 25.23
CA ALA A 352 17.21 -11.38 25.61
C ALA A 352 16.51 -10.63 24.46
N ALA A 353 17.27 -9.84 23.69
CA ALA A 353 16.76 -9.17 22.49
C ALA A 353 16.44 -10.20 21.39
N GLU A 354 17.32 -11.18 21.19
CA GLU A 354 17.11 -12.29 20.25
C GLU A 354 15.88 -13.15 20.63
N ALA A 355 15.69 -13.45 21.93
CA ALA A 355 14.53 -14.19 22.40
C ALA A 355 13.20 -13.44 22.16
N GLU A 356 13.17 -12.13 22.35
CA GLU A 356 11.98 -11.33 22.09
C GLU A 356 11.71 -11.20 20.57
N GLN A 357 12.76 -11.08 19.77
CA GLN A 357 12.68 -11.10 18.31
C GLN A 357 12.10 -12.42 17.78
N LEU A 358 12.55 -13.56 18.29
CA LEU A 358 12.02 -14.87 17.94
C LEU A 358 10.54 -15.02 18.33
N ARG A 359 10.13 -14.51 19.50
CA ARG A 359 8.71 -14.53 19.93
C ARG A 359 7.80 -13.73 19.00
N LEU A 360 8.25 -12.56 18.53
CA LEU A 360 7.49 -11.76 17.58
C LEU A 360 7.31 -12.47 16.24
N VAL A 361 8.37 -13.11 15.73
CA VAL A 361 8.31 -13.90 14.49
C VAL A 361 7.35 -15.09 14.65
N VAL A 362 7.45 -15.84 15.75
CA VAL A 362 6.55 -16.97 16.04
C VAL A 362 5.09 -16.52 16.09
N ARG A 363 4.78 -15.46 16.84
CA ARG A 363 3.41 -14.95 16.94
C ARG A 363 2.83 -14.52 15.59
N ALA A 364 3.64 -13.89 14.74
CA ALA A 364 3.22 -13.50 13.40
C ALA A 364 2.98 -14.73 12.50
N LEU A 365 3.84 -15.75 12.58
CA LEU A 365 3.66 -17.02 11.86
C LEU A 365 2.41 -17.77 12.32
N GLU A 366 2.11 -17.80 13.62
CA GLU A 366 0.90 -18.39 14.18
C GLU A 366 -0.36 -17.70 13.63
N GLN A 367 -0.39 -16.36 13.61
CA GLN A 367 -1.50 -15.58 13.02
C GLN A 367 -1.66 -15.86 11.52
N ARG A 368 -0.56 -16.02 10.79
CA ARG A 368 -0.59 -16.38 9.37
C ARG A 368 -1.14 -17.78 9.15
N LEU A 369 -0.78 -18.73 10.01
CA LEU A 369 -1.29 -20.10 9.96
C LEU A 369 -2.78 -20.16 10.28
N GLU A 370 -3.23 -19.38 11.27
CA GLU A 370 -4.64 -19.26 11.62
C GLU A 370 -5.46 -18.63 10.48
N SER A 371 -4.98 -17.54 9.88
CA SER A 371 -5.66 -16.91 8.75
C SER A 371 -5.71 -17.81 7.51
N GLY A 372 -4.62 -18.54 7.21
CA GLY A 372 -4.60 -19.56 6.16
C GLY A 372 -5.58 -20.71 6.43
N HIS A 373 -5.74 -21.13 7.69
CA HIS A 373 -6.72 -22.15 8.06
C HIS A 373 -8.16 -21.66 7.84
N ARG A 374 -8.46 -20.42 8.23
CA ARG A 374 -9.77 -19.79 8.02
C ARG A 374 -10.11 -19.68 6.52
N GLU A 375 -9.14 -19.29 5.70
CA GLU A 375 -9.33 -19.19 4.25
C GLU A 375 -9.54 -20.58 3.62
N ARG A 376 -8.80 -21.61 4.07
CA ARG A 376 -9.00 -22.98 3.61
C ARG A 376 -10.41 -23.49 3.94
N GLU A 377 -10.90 -23.20 5.14
CA GLU A 377 -12.27 -23.58 5.55
C GLU A 377 -13.32 -22.84 4.71
N ARG A 378 -13.10 -21.56 4.41
CA ARG A 378 -13.97 -20.80 3.50
C ARG A 378 -14.00 -21.42 2.09
N LEU A 379 -12.84 -21.71 1.51
CA LEU A 379 -12.75 -22.34 0.18
C LEU A 379 -13.40 -23.72 0.15
N ARG A 380 -13.26 -24.51 1.23
CA ARG A 380 -13.98 -25.80 1.38
C ARG A 380 -15.50 -25.59 1.40
N ALA A 381 -15.97 -24.58 2.12
CA ALA A 381 -17.40 -24.26 2.18
C ALA A 381 -17.94 -23.82 0.81
N GLU A 382 -17.21 -22.98 0.08
CA GLU A 382 -17.55 -22.53 -1.28
C GLU A 382 -17.55 -23.70 -2.27
N LEU A 383 -16.53 -24.56 -2.25
CA LEU A 383 -16.48 -25.77 -3.08
C LEU A 383 -17.65 -26.72 -2.76
N GLY A 384 -18.01 -26.86 -1.49
CA GLY A 384 -19.19 -27.60 -1.05
C GLY A 384 -20.48 -26.99 -1.60
N ALA A 385 -20.62 -25.67 -1.58
CA ALA A 385 -21.77 -24.96 -2.14
C ALA A 385 -21.86 -25.13 -3.67
N MET A 386 -20.73 -25.03 -4.38
CA MET A 386 -20.65 -25.27 -5.82
C MET A 386 -21.02 -26.72 -6.17
N LYS A 387 -20.51 -27.71 -5.43
CA LYS A 387 -20.87 -29.13 -5.62
C LYS A 387 -22.37 -29.36 -5.40
N ARG A 388 -22.97 -28.74 -4.38
CA ARG A 388 -24.42 -28.80 -4.14
C ARG A 388 -25.22 -28.15 -5.27
N LYS A 389 -24.76 -27.00 -5.80
CA LYS A 389 -25.39 -26.31 -6.95
C LYS A 389 -25.31 -27.16 -8.22
N ALA A 390 -24.14 -27.77 -8.48
CA ALA A 390 -23.95 -28.70 -9.59
C ALA A 390 -24.80 -29.97 -9.45
N ALA A 391 -24.94 -30.52 -8.24
CA ALA A 391 -25.81 -31.67 -7.98
C ALA A 391 -27.29 -31.32 -8.19
N ARG A 392 -27.74 -30.14 -7.76
CA ARG A 392 -29.11 -29.65 -8.02
C ARG A 392 -29.37 -29.44 -9.52
N LEU A 393 -28.41 -28.89 -10.26
CA LEU A 393 -28.50 -28.75 -11.72
C LEU A 393 -28.56 -30.12 -12.41
N LYS A 394 -27.72 -31.08 -11.99
CA LYS A 394 -27.79 -32.46 -12.50
C LYS A 394 -29.13 -33.13 -12.21
N ALA A 395 -29.71 -32.91 -11.02
CA ALA A 395 -31.02 -33.44 -10.64
C ALA A 395 -32.21 -32.75 -11.37
N ALA A 396 -32.03 -31.51 -11.82
CA ALA A 396 -33.06 -30.75 -12.55
C ALA A 396 -33.10 -31.05 -14.06
N ILE A 397 -32.13 -31.80 -14.60
CA ILE A 397 -32.10 -32.21 -16.01
C ILE A 397 -32.83 -33.56 -16.15
N PRO A 398 -34.02 -33.63 -16.80
CA PRO A 398 -34.90 -34.81 -16.74
C PRO A 398 -34.38 -36.08 -17.45
N PHE A 399 -33.20 -36.01 -18.09
CA PHE A 399 -32.64 -37.08 -18.91
C PHE A 399 -31.16 -37.41 -18.60
N GLY A 400 -30.58 -36.86 -17.53
CA GLY A 400 -29.16 -37.03 -17.20
C GLY A 400 -28.72 -38.49 -17.05
N ASP A 401 -29.52 -39.31 -16.36
CA ASP A 401 -29.22 -40.73 -16.16
C ASP A 401 -29.47 -41.60 -17.41
N ARG A 402 -30.32 -41.14 -18.34
CA ARG A 402 -30.56 -41.84 -19.62
C ARG A 402 -29.45 -41.54 -20.65
N LEU A 403 -28.95 -40.30 -20.69
CA LEU A 403 -27.83 -39.90 -21.54
C LEU A 403 -26.51 -40.52 -21.10
N ALA A 404 -26.26 -40.66 -19.79
CA ALA A 404 -25.08 -41.35 -19.27
C ALA A 404 -25.08 -42.86 -19.61
N ARG A 405 -26.25 -43.52 -19.59
CA ARG A 405 -26.38 -44.92 -20.03
C ARG A 405 -26.23 -45.08 -21.54
N LEU A 406 -26.76 -44.15 -22.35
CA LEU A 406 -26.58 -44.13 -23.80
C LEU A 406 -25.12 -43.89 -24.21
N ALA A 407 -24.41 -43.00 -23.52
CA ALA A 407 -22.98 -42.75 -23.75
C ALA A 407 -22.12 -43.97 -23.34
N SER A 408 -22.44 -44.62 -22.22
CA SER A 408 -21.74 -45.83 -21.77
C SER A 408 -22.00 -47.03 -22.70
N SER A 409 -23.20 -47.17 -23.26
CA SER A 409 -23.50 -48.20 -24.28
C SER A 409 -22.86 -47.93 -25.63
N TYR A 410 -22.63 -46.67 -26.00
CA TYR A 410 -21.95 -46.30 -27.24
C TYR A 410 -20.43 -46.53 -27.15
N ILE A 411 -19.83 -46.32 -25.97
CA ILE A 411 -18.40 -46.55 -25.73
C ILE A 411 -18.10 -48.05 -25.51
N SER A 412 -19.03 -48.82 -24.93
CA SER A 412 -18.88 -50.28 -24.78
C SER A 412 -19.27 -51.09 -26.03
N GLY A 413 -19.94 -50.49 -27.01
CA GLY A 413 -20.29 -51.11 -28.30
C GLY A 413 -19.22 -50.99 -29.39
N ALA A 414 -18.19 -50.16 -29.22
CA ALA A 414 -17.14 -49.93 -30.22
C ALA A 414 -15.95 -50.91 -30.12
N GLY A 415 -16.02 -51.92 -29.24
CA GLY A 415 -14.91 -52.84 -28.94
C GLY A 415 -15.16 -54.30 -29.31
N GLY A 416 -16.01 -54.62 -30.29
CA GLY A 416 -16.41 -56.01 -30.54
C GLY A 416 -16.84 -56.37 -31.96
N ARG A 417 -15.85 -56.80 -32.74
CA ARG A 417 -15.86 -57.81 -33.84
C ARG A 417 -15.83 -57.35 -35.31
N LYS A 418 -14.70 -57.79 -35.90
CA LYS A 418 -14.33 -58.10 -37.29
C LYS A 418 -13.77 -56.97 -38.13
#